data_AF-A0A1Q6M509-F1
#
_entry.id   AF-A0A1Q6M509-F1
#
_cell.length_a   1.000
_cell.length_b   1.000
_cell.length_c   1.000
_cell.angle_alpha   90.00
_cell.angle_beta   90.00
_cell.angle_gamma   90.00
#
_symmetry.space_group_name_H-M   'P 1'
#
loop_
_entity.id
_entity.type
_entity.pdbx_description
1 polymer ?
#
loop_
_entity_poly.entity_id
_entity_poly.type
_entity_poly.pdbx_seq_one_letter_code
_entity_poly.pdbx_strand_id
1 'polypeptide(L)'
;MAFIICIAALIIMMFVFTKMLLSFSNNSSAAVESVDATVVEKKQGIYIHMQSEAYGPWFRVVFEMTDGSLMEFQIQQGDFRELEKGDRIEVC
;
A
#
# COMPACT_ATOMS: atom_id res chain seq x y z
N MET A 1 2.91 -27.40 44.41
CA MET A 1 2.84 -28.22 43.18
C MET A 1 2.03 -27.52 42.08
N ALA A 2 0.78 -27.10 42.32
CA ALA A 2 -0.05 -26.39 41.32
C ALA A 2 0.49 -25.03 40.83
N PHE A 3 1.11 -24.24 41.72
CA PHE A 3 1.69 -22.92 41.36
C PHE A 3 2.83 -23.01 40.33
N ILE A 4 3.68 -24.04 40.44
CA ILE A 4 4.81 -24.24 39.53
C ILE A 4 4.30 -24.64 38.14
N ILE A 5 3.24 -25.46 38.08
CA ILE A 5 2.58 -25.85 36.83
C ILE A 5 1.93 -24.63 36.16
N CYS A 6 1.30 -23.75 36.94
CA CYS A 6 0.72 -22.51 36.43
C CYS A 6 1.78 -21.59 35.82
N ILE A 7 2.92 -21.41 36.49
CA ILE A 7 4.04 -20.61 35.99
C ILE A 7 4.61 -21.24 34.69
N ALA A 8 4.78 -22.56 34.66
CA ALA A 8 5.26 -23.25 33.46
C ALA A 8 4.31 -23.06 32.27
N ALA A 9 2.99 -23.14 32.49
CA ALA A 9 1.99 -22.90 31.44
C ALA A 9 2.05 -21.46 30.92
N LEU A 10 2.21 -20.46 31.78
CA LEU A 10 2.32 -19.05 31.37
C LEU A 10 3.57 -18.79 30.52
N ILE A 11 4.72 -19.40 30.87
CA ILE A 11 5.96 -19.28 30.09
C ILE A 11 5.80 -19.90 28.70
N ILE A 12 5.16 -21.07 28.60
CA ILE A 12 4.91 -21.75 27.31
C ILE A 12 3.98 -20.91 26.42
N MET A 13 2.91 -20.36 26.99
CA MET A 13 1.99 -19.48 26.28
C MET A 13 2.70 -18.23 25.76
N MET A 14 3.55 -17.61 26.58
CA MET A 14 4.36 -16.46 26.17
C MET A 14 5.33 -16.82 25.05
N PHE A 15 5.99 -17.98 25.11
CA PHE A 15 6.94 -18.42 24.07
C PHE A 15 6.26 -18.66 22.71
N VAL A 16 5.11 -19.33 22.70
CA VAL A 16 4.31 -19.54 21.47
C VAL A 16 3.85 -18.19 20.92
N PHE A 17 3.40 -17.28 21.78
CA PHE A 17 2.98 -15.94 21.38
C PHE A 17 4.14 -15.12 20.80
N THR A 18 5.33 -15.16 21.40
CA THR A 18 6.52 -14.52 20.84
C THR A 18 6.88 -15.08 19.46
N LYS A 19 6.72 -16.39 19.23
CA LYS A 19 6.93 -16.99 17.90
C LYS A 19 5.89 -16.53 16.88
N MET A 20 4.62 -16.40 17.29
CA MET A 20 3.57 -15.84 16.43
C MET A 20 3.83 -14.37 16.10
N LEU A 21 4.23 -13.56 17.08
CA LEU A 21 4.60 -12.16 16.86
C LEU A 21 5.85 -12.01 15.99
N LEU A 22 6.86 -12.88 16.15
CA LEU A 22 8.06 -12.86 15.31
C LEU A 22 7.74 -13.29 13.88
N SER A 23 6.86 -14.29 13.69
CA SER A 23 6.36 -14.65 12.37
C SER A 23 5.54 -13.53 11.75
N PHE A 24 4.73 -12.83 12.54
CA PHE A 24 3.99 -11.65 12.09
C PHE A 24 4.95 -10.51 11.72
N SER A 25 5.99 -10.26 12.52
CA SER A 25 7.03 -9.27 12.24
C SER A 25 7.81 -9.59 10.97
N ASN A 26 8.18 -10.85 10.77
CA ASN A 26 8.92 -11.30 9.58
C ASN A 26 8.05 -11.33 8.31
N ASN A 27 6.72 -11.39 8.44
CA ASN A 27 5.79 -11.39 7.32
C ASN A 27 5.13 -10.00 7.10
N SER A 28 5.11 -9.13 8.12
CA SER A 28 4.60 -7.75 8.07
C SER A 28 5.69 -6.74 7.76
N SER A 29 6.96 -7.15 7.76
CA SER A 29 7.94 -6.57 6.85
C SER A 29 7.67 -7.12 5.44
N ALA A 30 6.51 -6.80 4.89
CA ALA A 30 6.47 -6.42 3.50
C ALA A 30 7.33 -5.16 3.46
N ALA A 31 8.66 -5.36 3.35
CA ALA A 31 9.56 -4.32 2.92
C ALA A 31 8.96 -3.89 1.60
N VAL A 32 8.25 -2.78 1.67
CA VAL A 32 7.67 -2.17 0.51
C VAL A 32 8.89 -1.76 -0.29
N GLU A 33 9.28 -2.60 -1.25
CA GLU A 33 10.35 -2.27 -2.18
C GLU A 33 9.86 -1.04 -2.90
N SER A 34 10.39 0.12 -2.52
CA SER A 34 10.15 1.36 -3.23
C SER A 34 10.67 1.15 -4.64
N VAL A 35 9.75 1.04 -5.59
CA VAL A 35 10.16 0.96 -6.99
C VAL A 35 10.17 2.38 -7.51
N ASP A 36 11.32 2.78 -8.07
CA ASP A 36 11.43 4.00 -8.86
C ASP A 36 10.40 3.93 -9.99
N ALA A 37 9.42 4.85 -9.98
CA ALA A 37 8.39 4.94 -10.99
C ALA A 37 8.43 6.33 -11.63
N THR A 38 8.35 6.39 -12.95
CA THR A 38 8.31 7.64 -13.70
C THR A 38 6.88 7.95 -14.11
N VAL A 39 6.41 9.18 -13.87
CA VAL A 39 5.09 9.63 -14.35
C VAL A 39 5.12 9.75 -15.87
N VAL A 40 4.48 8.82 -16.59
CA VAL A 40 4.44 8.85 -18.06
C VAL A 40 3.24 9.63 -18.56
N GLU A 41 2.10 9.52 -17.88
CA GLU A 41 0.86 10.13 -18.34
C GLU A 41 -0.04 10.52 -17.18
N LYS A 42 -0.71 11.68 -17.33
CA LYS A 42 -1.72 12.18 -16.41
C LYS A 42 -3.05 12.26 -17.15
N LYS A 43 -4.01 11.44 -16.75
CA LYS A 43 -5.37 11.39 -17.29
C LYS A 43 -6.31 12.07 -16.31
N GLN A 44 -7.14 12.98 -16.80
CA GLN A 44 -8.23 13.59 -16.03
C GLN A 44 -9.51 13.54 -16.86
N GLY A 45 -10.63 13.35 -16.18
CA GLY A 45 -11.93 13.36 -16.84
C GLY A 45 -13.06 13.59 -15.85
N ILE A 46 -14.28 13.59 -16.37
CA ILE A 46 -15.50 13.71 -15.57
C ILE A 46 -16.24 12.39 -15.70
N TYR A 47 -16.56 11.75 -14.56
CA TYR A 47 -17.43 10.58 -14.58
C TYR A 47 -18.85 11.07 -14.86
N ILE A 48 -19.44 10.60 -15.95
CA ILE A 48 -20.85 10.81 -16.25
C ILE A 48 -21.55 9.51 -15.86
N HIS A 49 -22.04 9.43 -14.63
CA HIS A 49 -22.82 8.27 -14.21
C HIS A 49 -24.22 8.41 -14.82
N MET A 50 -24.57 7.61 -15.84
CA MET A 50 -25.86 7.74 -16.55
C MET A 50 -27.10 7.47 -15.69
N GLN A 51 -26.96 7.03 -14.43
CA GLN A 51 -28.07 6.76 -13.50
C GLN A 51 -28.19 7.73 -12.32
N SER A 52 -27.21 8.60 -12.09
CA SER A 52 -27.25 9.58 -11.02
C SER A 52 -26.43 10.77 -11.50
N GLU A 53 -26.96 11.99 -11.39
CA GLU A 53 -26.32 13.24 -11.80
C GLU A 53 -25.08 13.60 -10.94
N ALA A 54 -24.26 12.60 -10.60
CA ALA A 54 -22.99 12.71 -9.92
C ALA A 54 -21.90 12.99 -10.95
N TYR A 55 -21.70 14.27 -11.25
CA TYR A 55 -20.57 14.78 -12.00
C TYR A 55 -19.37 14.88 -11.04
N GLY A 56 -18.57 13.82 -10.99
CA GLY A 56 -17.34 13.77 -10.19
C GLY A 56 -16.10 13.83 -11.08
N PRO A 57 -15.13 14.72 -10.83
CA PRO A 57 -13.84 14.65 -11.54
C PRO A 57 -13.09 13.40 -11.10
N TRP A 58 -12.48 12.69 -12.05
CA TRP A 58 -11.57 11.60 -11.77
C TRP A 58 -10.18 11.94 -12.30
N PHE A 59 -9.18 11.53 -11.54
CA PHE A 59 -7.78 11.76 -11.82
C PHE A 59 -7.07 10.42 -11.79
N ARG A 60 -6.34 10.10 -12.85
CA ARG A 60 -5.58 8.87 -12.97
C ARG A 60 -4.18 9.19 -13.48
N VAL A 61 -3.18 8.53 -12.94
CA VAL A 61 -1.79 8.69 -13.35
C VAL A 61 -1.25 7.35 -13.77
N VAL A 62 -0.54 7.34 -14.88
CA VAL A 62 0.17 6.18 -15.42
C VAL A 62 1.64 6.33 -15.09
N PHE A 63 2.17 5.36 -14.36
CA PHE A 63 3.57 5.28 -14.01
C PHE A 63 4.25 4.18 -14.82
N GLU A 64 5.46 4.46 -15.28
CA GLU A 64 6.38 3.46 -15.83
C GLU A 64 7.35 3.07 -14.73
N MET A 65 7.32 1.79 -14.39
CA MET A 65 8.22 1.18 -13.42
C MET A 65 9.58 0.89 -14.08
N THR A 66 10.61 0.66 -13.27
CA THR A 66 11.96 0.33 -13.76
C THR A 66 12.05 -0.95 -14.60
N ASP A 67 11.08 -1.86 -14.46
CA ASP A 67 10.96 -3.08 -15.26
C ASP A 67 10.26 -2.85 -16.62
N GLY A 68 9.85 -1.61 -16.92
CA GLY A 68 9.13 -1.22 -18.12
C GLY A 68 7.62 -1.51 -18.08
N SER A 69 7.09 -1.95 -16.94
CA SER A 69 5.65 -2.12 -16.75
C SER A 69 4.94 -0.76 -16.55
N LEU A 70 3.72 -0.65 -17.08
CA LEU A 70 2.87 0.53 -16.91
C LEU A 70 1.80 0.24 -15.86
N MET A 71 1.77 1.03 -14.80
CA MET A 71 0.77 0.94 -13.74
C MET A 71 -0.13 2.18 -13.73
N GLU A 72 -1.45 1.98 -13.77
CA GLU A 72 -2.40 3.08 -13.66
C GLU A 72 -3.00 3.15 -12.26
N PHE A 73 -2.91 4.31 -11.61
CA PHE A 73 -3.50 4.55 -10.29
C PHE A 73 -4.50 5.70 -10.35
N GLN A 74 -5.67 5.51 -9.73
CA GLN A 74 -6.60 6.61 -9.48
C GLN A 74 -6.13 7.36 -8.24
N ILE A 75 -5.97 8.68 -8.36
CA ILE A 75 -5.43 9.53 -7.29
C ILE A 75 -6.37 10.68 -6.98
N GLN A 76 -6.16 11.35 -5.85
CA GLN A 76 -6.96 12.51 -5.47
C GLN A 76 -6.53 13.77 -6.24
N GLN A 77 -7.40 14.78 -6.30
CA GLN A 77 -7.13 16.02 -7.01
C GLN A 77 -5.88 16.76 -6.48
N GLY A 78 -5.63 16.68 -5.17
CA GLY A 78 -4.45 17.30 -4.53
C GLY A 78 -3.16 16.70 -5.08
N ASP A 79 -3.02 15.38 -4.96
CA ASP A 79 -1.87 14.62 -5.45
C ASP A 79 -1.68 14.76 -6.97
N PHE A 80 -2.79 14.81 -7.72
CA PHE A 80 -2.74 15.04 -9.16
C PHE A 80 -2.16 16.41 -9.52
N ARG A 81 -2.31 17.44 -8.67
CA ARG A 81 -1.73 18.75 -8.95
C ARG A 81 -0.22 18.77 -8.73
N GLU A 82 0.28 17.96 -7.82
CA GLU A 82 1.69 17.95 -7.41
C GLU A 82 2.58 17.12 -8.34
N LEU A 83 2.03 16.08 -8.98
CA LEU A 83 2.79 15.24 -9.91
C LEU A 83 2.95 15.91 -11.27
N GLU A 84 4.16 16.03 -11.81
CA GLU A 84 4.42 16.45 -13.20
C GLU A 84 4.79 15.26 -14.09
N LYS A 85 4.54 15.37 -15.40
CA LYS A 85 4.95 14.33 -16.34
C LYS A 85 6.47 14.30 -16.42
N GLY A 86 7.07 13.12 -16.21
CA GLY A 86 8.51 12.92 -16.13
C GLY A 86 9.05 12.93 -14.70
N ASP A 87 8.22 13.21 -13.70
CA ASP A 87 8.63 13.09 -12.31
C ASP A 87 8.95 11.64 -11.96
N ARG A 88 10.05 11.48 -11.24
CA ARG A 88 10.45 10.21 -10.64
C ARG A 88 9.94 10.19 -9.22
N ILE A 89 9.05 9.25 -8.93
CA ILE A 89 8.52 9.04 -7.60
C ILE A 89 8.86 7.63 -7.14
N GLU A 90 9.16 7.51 -5.85
CA GLU A 90 9.24 6.21 -5.20
C GLU A 90 7.82 5.77 -4.84
N VAL A 91 7.35 4.69 -5.47
CA VAL A 91 6.05 4.09 -5.11
C VAL A 91 6.33 3.03 -4.06
N CYS A 92 5.86 3.30 -2.84
CA CYS A 92 5.80 2.33 -1.76
C CYS A 92 4.48 1.54 -1.87
#